data_AF-A0A969B370-F1
#
_entry.id   AF-A0A969B370-F1
#
_cell.length_a   1.000
_cell.length_b   1.000
_cell.length_c   1.000
_cell.angle_alpha   90.00
_cell.angle_beta   90.00
_cell.angle_gamma   90.00
#
_symmetry.space_group_name_H-M   'P 1'
#
loop_
_entity.id
_entity.type
_entity.pdbx_description
1 polymer ?
#
loop_
_entity_poly.entity_id
_entity_poly.type
_entity_poly.pdbx_seq_one_letter_code
_entity_poly.pdbx_strand_id
1 'polypeptide(L)'
;MLLTELSAPAPAICKLLMERRQYRTCHIRVPDLEQHLSAIQTGEGEFYSFYRVFPESAKLLTVVAKLGNRGDRMAITPSPKGYTLWVHEPDASALSSPGLARKAQLAQEAVADVRFLSAQAIYYPCMIELPSGRKYLSLAIDGGFYRFFKLEQDFGRVVNVAGRLSRQGSEVLIATAQGVLEKVVQHLDPKTLQGIEDGYVICLFEPDARLAVLD
;
A
#
# COMPACT_ATOMS: atom_id res chain seq x y z
N MET A 1 9.53 29.62 48.53
CA MET A 1 10.39 29.33 47.36
C MET A 1 9.91 28.02 46.77
N LEU A 2 9.11 28.08 45.70
CA LEU A 2 8.76 26.91 44.90
C LEU A 2 9.76 26.87 43.75
N LEU A 3 10.63 25.87 43.74
CA LEU A 3 11.52 25.59 42.61
C LEU A 3 10.68 24.97 41.50
N THR A 4 10.52 25.72 40.42
CA THR A 4 9.98 25.22 39.15
C THR A 4 10.93 24.16 38.62
N GLU A 5 10.49 22.90 38.59
CA GLU A 5 11.23 21.84 37.87
C GLU A 5 11.27 22.21 36.38
N LEU A 6 12.45 22.57 35.90
CA LEU A 6 12.78 22.65 34.48
C LEU A 6 12.77 21.23 33.92
N SER A 7 11.59 20.75 33.52
CA SER A 7 11.49 19.54 32.69
C SER A 7 12.28 19.79 31.41
N ALA A 8 13.35 19.03 31.21
CA ALA A 8 14.04 19.00 29.93
C ALA A 8 13.01 18.68 28.81
N PRO A 9 13.13 19.29 27.61
CA PRO A 9 12.24 18.95 26.51
C PRO A 9 12.39 17.45 26.22
N ALA A 10 11.26 16.73 26.21
CA ALA A 10 11.26 15.33 25.84
C ALA A 10 11.91 15.17 24.44
N PRO A 11 12.73 14.13 24.22
CA PRO A 11 13.40 13.96 22.95
C PRO A 11 12.38 13.84 21.82
N ALA A 12 12.62 14.58 20.74
CA ALA A 12 11.84 14.52 19.51
C ALA A 12 11.72 13.06 19.03
N ILE A 13 10.52 12.47 19.08
CA ILE A 13 10.32 11.12 18.57
C ILE A 13 10.21 11.22 17.04
N CYS A 14 11.30 10.90 16.35
CA CYS A 14 11.39 10.92 14.89
C CYS A 14 11.77 9.53 14.36
N LYS A 15 10.88 8.89 13.60
CA LYS A 15 11.15 7.60 12.94
C LYS A 15 11.92 7.81 11.62
N LEU A 16 12.97 7.02 11.40
CA LEU A 16 13.66 6.94 10.10
C LEU A 16 13.16 5.70 9.35
N LEU A 17 12.37 5.92 8.31
CA LEU A 17 11.72 4.89 7.50
C LEU A 17 12.44 4.80 6.15
N MET A 18 13.63 4.19 6.17
CA MET A 18 14.56 4.16 5.03
C MET A 18 14.18 3.14 3.96
N GLU A 19 13.39 2.14 4.30
CA GLU A 19 12.97 1.08 3.40
C GLU A 19 11.47 1.14 3.14
N ARG A 20 11.07 0.89 1.88
CA ARG A 20 9.66 0.94 1.47
C ARG A 20 8.76 -0.01 2.26
N ARG A 21 9.29 -1.15 2.74
CA ARG A 21 8.51 -2.11 3.55
C ARG A 21 8.09 -1.58 4.94
N GLN A 22 8.72 -0.51 5.42
CA GLN A 22 8.42 0.06 6.75
C GLN A 22 7.14 0.92 6.76
N TYR A 23 6.61 1.27 5.58
CA TYR A 23 5.43 2.13 5.49
C TYR A 23 4.66 1.94 4.18
N ARG A 24 3.35 2.25 4.20
CA ARG A 24 2.48 2.27 3.02
C ARG A 24 2.00 3.69 2.78
N THR A 25 1.97 4.14 1.53
CA THR A 25 1.36 5.44 1.19
C THR A 25 -0.16 5.29 1.20
N CYS A 26 -0.85 6.32 1.64
CA CYS A 26 -2.31 6.35 1.73
C CYS A 26 -2.83 7.79 1.71
N HIS A 27 -4.15 7.93 1.80
CA HIS A 27 -4.78 9.20 2.14
C HIS A 27 -5.49 9.03 3.48
N ILE A 28 -5.50 10.09 4.28
CA ILE A 28 -6.16 10.11 5.59
C ILE A 28 -7.12 11.28 5.68
N ARG A 29 -8.11 11.12 6.56
CA ARG A 29 -8.92 12.21 7.07
C ARG A 29 -8.49 12.49 8.50
N VAL A 30 -8.25 13.74 8.81
CA VAL A 30 -8.05 14.25 10.17
C VAL A 30 -9.27 15.09 10.56
N PRO A 31 -9.68 15.10 11.84
CA PRO A 31 -10.92 15.76 12.26
C PRO A 31 -10.95 17.27 11.97
N ASP A 32 -9.79 17.93 12.05
CA ASP A 32 -9.68 19.39 12.02
C ASP A 32 -9.58 19.97 10.60
N LEU A 33 -9.46 19.12 9.57
CA LEU A 33 -9.38 19.54 8.18
C LEU A 33 -10.45 18.85 7.35
N GLU A 34 -11.18 19.62 6.56
CA GLU A 34 -12.14 19.08 5.59
C GLU A 34 -11.44 18.35 4.44
N GLN A 35 -10.21 18.76 4.11
CA GLN A 35 -9.44 18.20 3.01
C GLN A 35 -8.70 16.92 3.43
N HIS A 36 -8.64 15.98 2.50
CA HIS A 36 -7.87 14.74 2.65
C HIS A 36 -6.38 15.02 2.52
N LEU A 37 -5.57 14.35 3.34
CA LEU A 37 -4.12 14.51 3.34
C LEU A 37 -3.45 13.28 2.73
N SER A 38 -2.45 13.49 1.87
CA SER A 38 -1.51 12.44 1.50
C SER A 38 -0.70 12.05 2.73
N ALA A 39 -0.55 10.75 2.96
CA ALA A 39 -0.01 10.23 4.21
C ALA A 39 0.76 8.92 4.00
N ILE A 40 1.43 8.49 5.06
CA ILE A 40 1.95 7.14 5.19
C ILE A 40 1.36 6.47 6.43
N GLN A 41 1.21 5.15 6.36
CA GLN A 41 0.86 4.29 7.48
C GLN A 41 2.05 3.38 7.80
N THR A 42 2.46 3.32 9.06
CA THR A 42 3.53 2.43 9.54
C THR A 42 3.02 1.01 9.77
N GLY A 43 3.95 0.05 9.96
CA GLY A 43 3.59 -1.32 10.33
C GLY A 43 2.85 -1.41 11.68
N GLU A 44 3.05 -0.43 12.57
CA GLU A 44 2.34 -0.30 13.84
C GLU A 44 0.93 0.31 13.70
N GLY A 45 0.52 0.67 12.47
CA GLY A 45 -0.79 1.24 12.19
C GLY A 45 -0.89 2.76 12.37
N GLU A 46 0.17 3.42 12.84
CA GLU A 46 0.21 4.87 13.01
C GLU A 46 0.23 5.61 11.67
N PHE A 47 -0.50 6.73 11.60
CA PHE A 47 -0.59 7.58 10.42
C PHE A 47 0.31 8.82 10.55
N TYR A 48 0.97 9.16 9.46
CA TYR A 48 1.74 10.39 9.35
C TYR A 48 1.37 11.13 8.05
N SER A 49 0.93 12.39 8.17
CA SER A 49 0.59 13.25 7.05
C SER A 49 1.84 13.84 6.40
N PHE A 50 1.75 14.12 5.10
CA PHE A 50 2.81 14.79 4.36
C PHE A 50 3.01 16.21 4.88
N TYR A 51 4.22 16.52 5.34
CA TYR A 51 4.57 17.88 5.73
C TYR A 51 5.31 18.60 4.60
N ARG A 52 6.49 18.09 4.21
CA ARG A 52 7.33 18.72 3.18
C ARG A 52 8.48 17.82 2.72
N VAL A 53 8.95 18.05 1.49
CA VAL A 53 10.24 17.51 0.99
C VAL A 53 11.39 18.50 1.20
N PHE A 54 12.52 17.99 1.70
CA PHE A 54 13.77 18.69 1.96
C PHE A 54 14.90 18.12 1.11
N PRO A 55 15.49 18.91 0.20
CA PRO A 55 16.64 18.45 -0.60
C PRO A 55 17.89 18.15 0.23
N GLU A 56 18.06 18.88 1.34
CA GLU A 56 19.26 18.84 2.19
C GLU A 56 18.89 18.38 3.60
N SER A 57 19.66 17.43 4.14
CA SER A 57 19.47 16.88 5.48
C SER A 57 19.65 17.91 6.60
N ALA A 58 20.55 18.89 6.45
CA ALA A 58 20.77 19.93 7.47
C ALA A 58 19.50 20.78 7.74
N LYS A 59 18.77 21.13 6.67
CA LYS A 59 17.51 21.89 6.76
C LYS A 59 16.40 21.02 7.39
N LEU A 60 16.32 19.75 6.99
CA LEU A 60 15.41 18.78 7.58
C LEU A 60 15.62 18.67 9.10
N LEU A 61 16.86 18.44 9.54
CA LEU A 61 17.19 18.27 10.96
C LEU A 61 16.84 19.51 11.79
N THR A 62 17.02 20.71 11.21
CA THR A 62 16.60 21.95 11.86
C THR A 62 15.09 22.02 12.08
N VAL A 63 14.30 21.55 11.12
CA VAL A 63 12.83 21.50 11.25
C VAL A 63 12.40 20.41 12.23
N VAL A 64 13.02 19.23 12.17
CA VAL A 64 12.77 18.12 13.10
C VAL A 64 13.01 18.54 14.54
N ALA A 65 14.11 19.25 14.82
CA ALA A 65 14.39 19.77 16.16
C ALA A 65 13.29 20.75 16.63
N LYS A 66 12.81 21.62 15.74
CA LYS A 66 11.75 22.60 16.07
C LYS A 66 10.41 21.95 16.37
N LEU A 67 9.98 21.00 15.54
CA LEU A 67 8.73 20.27 15.72
C LEU A 67 8.82 19.35 16.94
N GLY A 68 9.96 18.66 17.10
CA GLY A 68 10.24 17.84 18.26
C GLY A 68 10.15 18.58 19.59
N ASN A 69 10.68 19.81 19.66
CA ASN A 69 10.56 20.67 20.85
C ASN A 69 9.11 21.05 21.19
N ARG A 70 8.17 20.94 20.23
CA ARG A 70 6.73 21.16 20.45
C ARG A 70 6.01 19.88 20.90
N GLY A 71 6.70 18.74 20.91
CA GLY A 71 6.14 17.43 21.20
C GLY A 71 5.59 16.70 19.98
N ASP A 72 5.77 17.25 18.77
CA ASP A 72 5.31 16.60 17.54
C ASP A 72 6.09 15.29 17.33
N ARG A 73 5.36 14.22 17.00
CA ARG A 73 5.97 12.98 16.53
C ARG A 73 6.10 13.03 15.02
N MET A 74 7.21 12.54 14.48
CA MET A 74 7.52 12.67 13.06
C MET A 74 8.05 11.36 12.48
N ALA A 75 8.01 11.27 11.15
CA ALA A 75 8.72 10.26 10.40
C ALA A 75 9.45 10.89 9.21
N ILE A 76 10.54 10.27 8.77
CA ILE A 76 11.31 10.68 7.60
C ILE A 76 11.41 9.50 6.65
N THR A 77 11.18 9.76 5.36
CA THR A 77 11.42 8.78 4.29
C THR A 77 12.36 9.36 3.23
N PRO A 78 13.15 8.53 2.53
CA PRO A 78 13.86 8.97 1.35
C PRO A 78 12.89 9.23 0.20
N SER A 79 13.27 10.14 -0.70
CA SER A 79 12.55 10.46 -1.94
C SER A 79 13.56 10.81 -3.04
N PRO A 80 13.18 10.76 -4.34
CA PRO A 80 14.08 11.15 -5.42
C PRO A 80 14.58 12.61 -5.34
N LYS A 81 13.87 13.48 -4.61
CA LYS A 81 14.19 14.91 -4.45
C LYS A 81 14.84 15.25 -3.10
N GLY A 82 15.28 14.24 -2.34
CA GLY A 82 15.84 14.40 -0.99
C GLY A 82 15.03 13.60 0.05
N TYR A 83 14.64 14.23 1.15
CA TYR A 83 13.96 13.57 2.26
C TYR A 83 12.57 14.14 2.46
N THR A 84 11.57 13.27 2.66
CA THR A 84 10.22 13.70 3.01
C THR A 84 10.05 13.64 4.52
N LEU A 85 9.58 14.73 5.11
CA LEU A 85 9.16 14.80 6.50
C LEU A 85 7.65 14.56 6.57
N TRP A 86 7.26 13.75 7.53
CA TRP A 86 5.88 13.40 7.83
C TRP A 86 5.57 13.71 9.29
N VAL A 87 4.37 14.19 9.60
CA VAL A 87 3.93 14.55 10.95
C VAL A 87 2.87 13.56 11.41
N HIS A 88 2.96 13.07 12.64
CA HIS A 88 2.06 12.07 13.17
C HIS A 88 0.67 12.66 13.43
N GLU A 89 -0.35 11.97 12.96
CA GLU A 89 -1.75 12.37 13.12
C GLU A 89 -2.49 11.36 14.00
N PRO A 90 -2.62 11.59 15.32
CA PRO A 90 -3.16 10.61 16.25
C PRO A 90 -4.64 10.29 16.02
N ASP A 91 -5.41 11.28 15.56
CA ASP A 91 -6.85 11.14 15.33
C ASP A 91 -7.18 10.88 13.85
N ALA A 92 -6.16 10.58 13.04
CA ALA A 92 -6.36 10.28 11.64
C ALA A 92 -7.07 8.94 11.46
N SER A 93 -7.95 8.92 10.46
CA SER A 93 -8.52 7.69 9.92
C SER A 93 -8.07 7.50 8.49
N ALA A 94 -7.73 6.26 8.14
CA ALA A 94 -7.47 5.92 6.74
C ALA A 94 -8.71 6.27 5.91
N LEU A 95 -8.51 6.99 4.82
CA LEU A 95 -9.47 6.99 3.74
C LEU A 95 -9.33 5.64 3.03
N SER A 96 -9.99 4.63 3.58
CA SER A 96 -10.53 3.59 2.71
C SER A 96 -11.39 4.34 1.72
N SER A 97 -11.03 4.40 0.44
CA SER A 97 -11.91 4.97 -0.58
C SER A 97 -13.30 4.36 -0.35
N PRO A 98 -14.33 5.14 0.06
CA PRO A 98 -15.65 4.58 0.32
C PRO A 98 -16.17 3.87 -0.93
N GLY A 99 -15.76 4.35 -2.10
CA GLY A 99 -15.95 3.70 -3.39
C GLY A 99 -15.27 2.34 -3.49
N LEU A 100 -14.05 2.15 -2.99
CA LEU A 100 -13.36 0.85 -3.03
C LEU A 100 -14.01 -0.19 -2.12
N ALA A 101 -14.38 0.16 -0.89
CA ALA A 101 -15.08 -0.74 0.02
C ALA A 101 -16.44 -1.14 -0.57
N ARG A 102 -17.20 -0.16 -1.10
CA ARG A 102 -18.46 -0.42 -1.79
C ARG A 102 -18.26 -1.28 -3.05
N LYS A 103 -17.21 -1.03 -3.85
CA LYS A 103 -16.87 -1.83 -5.03
C LYS A 103 -16.48 -3.26 -4.64
N ALA A 104 -15.69 -3.45 -3.59
CA ALA A 104 -15.36 -4.79 -3.08
C ALA A 104 -16.62 -5.55 -2.67
N GLN A 105 -17.53 -4.89 -1.93
CA GLN A 105 -18.82 -5.46 -1.58
C GLN A 105 -19.66 -5.81 -2.82
N LEU A 106 -19.80 -4.88 -3.78
CA LEU A 106 -20.55 -5.12 -5.02
C LEU A 106 -19.96 -6.28 -5.84
N ALA A 107 -18.64 -6.41 -5.90
CA ALA A 107 -17.99 -7.54 -6.59
C ALA A 107 -18.29 -8.87 -5.91
N GLN A 108 -18.25 -8.92 -4.57
CA GLN A 108 -18.56 -10.12 -3.78
C GLN A 108 -20.05 -10.50 -3.86
N GLU A 109 -20.95 -9.52 -3.91
CA GLU A 109 -22.39 -9.75 -4.12
C GLU A 109 -22.68 -10.25 -5.55
N ALA A 110 -21.93 -9.76 -6.55
CA ALA A 110 -22.16 -10.10 -7.96
C ALA A 110 -21.50 -11.40 -8.41
N VAL A 111 -20.46 -11.88 -7.71
CA VAL A 111 -19.65 -13.04 -8.14
C VAL A 111 -19.29 -13.91 -6.94
N ALA A 112 -19.81 -15.14 -6.92
CA ALA A 112 -19.74 -16.05 -5.77
C ALA A 112 -18.30 -16.43 -5.34
N ASP A 113 -17.35 -16.47 -6.27
CA ASP A 113 -15.96 -16.91 -6.03
C ASP A 113 -14.93 -15.79 -6.26
N VAL A 114 -15.32 -14.55 -5.96
CA VAL A 114 -14.43 -13.39 -6.03
C VAL A 114 -13.94 -12.99 -4.66
N ARG A 115 -12.63 -12.98 -4.49
CA ARG A 115 -11.95 -12.37 -3.37
C ARG A 115 -11.46 -10.98 -3.75
N PHE A 116 -11.79 -9.97 -2.96
CA PHE A 116 -11.15 -8.65 -3.09
C PHE A 116 -9.99 -8.56 -2.09
N LEU A 117 -8.79 -8.27 -2.58
CA LEU A 117 -7.60 -8.13 -1.76
C LEU A 117 -7.75 -6.87 -0.89
N SER A 118 -7.83 -7.08 0.43
CA SER A 118 -7.95 -5.96 1.36
C SER A 118 -6.66 -5.14 1.38
N ALA A 119 -6.78 -3.87 1.76
CA ALA A 119 -5.62 -2.99 1.92
C ALA A 119 -4.63 -3.52 2.97
N GLN A 120 -5.07 -4.37 3.91
CA GLN A 120 -4.27 -4.96 4.97
C GLN A 120 -3.68 -6.32 4.61
N ALA A 121 -4.06 -6.92 3.48
CA ALA A 121 -3.59 -8.24 3.11
C ALA A 121 -2.05 -8.28 3.00
N ILE A 122 -1.47 -9.35 3.54
CA ILE A 122 -0.04 -9.64 3.43
C ILE A 122 0.12 -10.61 2.25
N TYR A 123 1.01 -10.24 1.33
CA TYR A 123 1.29 -11.04 0.15
C TYR A 123 2.71 -10.77 -0.34
N TYR A 124 3.25 -11.77 -1.04
CA TYR A 124 4.60 -11.74 -1.59
C TYR A 124 4.56 -12.00 -3.10
N PRO A 125 5.24 -11.19 -3.92
CA PRO A 125 5.43 -11.52 -5.32
C PRO A 125 6.34 -12.75 -5.44
N CYS A 126 6.01 -13.65 -6.36
CA CYS A 126 6.80 -14.86 -6.61
C CYS A 126 6.68 -15.32 -8.05
N MET A 127 7.64 -16.14 -8.48
CA MET A 127 7.50 -16.91 -9.71
C MET A 127 6.95 -18.28 -9.36
N ILE A 128 5.90 -18.69 -10.07
CA ILE A 128 5.34 -20.04 -9.98
C ILE A 128 5.56 -20.78 -11.29
N GLU A 129 5.53 -22.10 -11.22
CA GLU A 129 5.49 -23.01 -12.36
C GLU A 129 4.18 -23.81 -12.30
N LEU A 130 3.45 -23.81 -13.41
CA LEU A 130 2.26 -24.65 -13.58
C LEU A 130 2.67 -26.06 -14.02
N PRO A 131 1.79 -27.08 -13.91
CA PRO A 131 2.07 -28.45 -14.38
C PRO A 131 2.49 -28.55 -15.86
N SER A 132 2.16 -27.53 -16.66
CA SER A 132 2.62 -27.40 -18.05
C SER A 132 4.10 -27.04 -18.21
N GLY A 133 4.84 -26.77 -17.13
CA GLY A 133 6.20 -26.24 -17.13
C GLY A 133 6.30 -24.73 -17.40
N ARG A 134 5.16 -24.06 -17.61
CA ARG A 134 5.13 -22.61 -17.85
C ARG A 134 5.30 -21.85 -16.53
N LYS A 135 6.23 -20.89 -16.54
CA LYS A 135 6.50 -20.02 -15.40
C LYS A 135 5.72 -18.70 -15.50
N TYR A 136 5.18 -18.24 -14.38
CA TYR A 136 4.41 -16.99 -14.30
C TYR A 136 4.74 -16.19 -13.05
N LEU A 137 4.78 -14.87 -13.21
CA LEU A 137 4.74 -13.97 -12.07
C LEU A 137 3.38 -14.11 -11.38
N SER A 138 3.38 -14.14 -10.05
CA SER A 138 2.19 -14.41 -9.22
C SER A 138 2.30 -13.76 -7.84
N LEU A 139 1.19 -13.81 -7.10
CA LEU A 139 1.12 -13.44 -5.69
C LEU A 139 0.92 -14.68 -4.82
N ALA A 140 1.75 -14.84 -3.79
CA ALA A 140 1.53 -15.80 -2.72
C ALA A 140 0.71 -15.14 -1.60
N ILE A 141 -0.47 -15.69 -1.31
CA ILE A 141 -1.45 -15.16 -0.34
C ILE A 141 -2.06 -16.34 0.42
N ASP A 142 -2.00 -16.33 1.75
CA ASP A 142 -2.59 -17.34 2.63
C ASP A 142 -2.29 -18.81 2.24
N GLY A 143 -1.08 -19.07 1.74
CA GLY A 143 -0.66 -20.40 1.28
C GLY A 143 -1.11 -20.78 -0.14
N GLY A 144 -1.87 -19.92 -0.82
CA GLY A 144 -2.28 -20.07 -2.22
C GLY A 144 -1.46 -19.21 -3.20
N PHE A 145 -1.44 -19.61 -4.47
CA PHE A 145 -0.81 -18.87 -5.55
C PHE A 145 -1.84 -18.26 -6.50
N TYR A 146 -1.68 -16.98 -6.77
CA TYR A 146 -2.59 -16.21 -7.62
C TYR A 146 -1.83 -15.60 -8.79
N ARG A 147 -2.03 -16.15 -9.98
CA ARG A 147 -1.36 -15.70 -11.20
C ARG A 147 -1.99 -14.43 -11.74
N PHE A 148 -1.14 -13.49 -12.18
CA PHE A 148 -1.60 -12.30 -12.90
C PHE A 148 -2.33 -12.69 -14.19
N PHE A 149 -3.59 -12.28 -14.32
CA PHE A 149 -4.39 -12.53 -15.51
C PHE A 149 -4.56 -11.28 -16.35
N LYS A 150 -5.06 -10.19 -15.75
CA LYS A 150 -5.36 -8.97 -16.50
C LYS A 150 -5.33 -7.72 -15.62
N LEU A 151 -4.90 -6.61 -16.20
CA LEU A 151 -5.13 -5.26 -15.67
C LEU A 151 -6.35 -4.62 -16.34
N GLU A 152 -7.21 -3.98 -15.56
CA GLU A 152 -8.40 -3.30 -16.05
C GLU A 152 -8.69 -2.03 -15.22
N GLN A 153 -8.97 -0.91 -15.88
CA GLN A 153 -9.25 0.37 -15.21
C GLN A 153 -10.75 0.52 -14.90
N ASP A 154 -11.61 0.02 -15.77
CA ASP A 154 -13.05 0.10 -15.61
C ASP A 154 -13.56 -0.99 -14.67
N PHE A 155 -14.14 -0.59 -13.54
CA PHE A 155 -14.62 -1.52 -12.53
C PHE A 155 -15.80 -2.40 -13.02
N GLY A 156 -16.68 -1.88 -13.87
CA GLY A 156 -17.75 -2.68 -14.46
C GLY A 156 -17.20 -3.80 -15.34
N ARG A 157 -16.14 -3.53 -16.11
CA ARG A 157 -15.40 -4.55 -16.87
C ARG A 157 -14.71 -5.56 -15.96
N VAL A 158 -14.14 -5.13 -14.84
CA VAL A 158 -13.55 -6.04 -13.84
C VAL A 158 -14.57 -7.06 -13.36
N VAL A 159 -15.75 -6.61 -12.92
CA VAL A 159 -16.82 -7.50 -12.43
C VAL A 159 -17.29 -8.45 -13.54
N ASN A 160 -17.47 -7.94 -14.76
CA ASN A 160 -17.86 -8.77 -15.91
C ASN A 160 -16.81 -9.85 -16.26
N VAL A 161 -15.53 -9.51 -16.23
CA VAL A 161 -14.44 -10.47 -16.48
C VAL A 161 -14.39 -11.50 -15.36
N ALA A 162 -14.40 -11.06 -14.10
CA ALA A 162 -14.38 -11.93 -12.93
C ALA A 162 -15.57 -12.90 -12.92
N GLY A 163 -16.78 -12.41 -13.19
CA GLY A 163 -17.99 -13.23 -13.27
C GLY A 163 -18.00 -14.21 -14.45
N ARG A 164 -17.26 -13.97 -15.54
CA ARG A 164 -17.06 -14.98 -16.59
C ARG A 164 -16.08 -16.06 -16.14
N LEU A 165 -14.98 -15.68 -15.50
CA LEU A 165 -13.94 -16.61 -15.03
C LEU A 165 -14.45 -17.50 -13.89
N SER A 166 -15.19 -16.94 -12.93
CA SER A 166 -15.85 -17.72 -11.86
C SER A 166 -16.87 -18.71 -12.42
N ARG A 167 -17.67 -18.34 -13.42
CA ARG A 167 -18.56 -19.29 -14.12
C ARG A 167 -17.83 -20.40 -14.88
N GLN A 168 -16.55 -20.22 -15.18
CA GLN A 168 -15.69 -21.24 -15.77
C GLN A 168 -14.98 -22.10 -14.69
N GLY A 169 -15.29 -21.88 -13.41
CA GLY A 169 -14.74 -22.62 -12.28
C GLY A 169 -13.42 -22.06 -11.74
N SER A 170 -13.01 -20.86 -12.16
CA SER A 170 -11.81 -20.23 -11.61
C SER A 170 -12.14 -19.41 -10.36
N GLU A 171 -11.37 -19.59 -9.29
CA GLU A 171 -11.38 -18.64 -8.17
C GLU A 171 -10.60 -17.37 -8.57
N VAL A 172 -11.22 -16.21 -8.35
CA VAL A 172 -10.73 -14.93 -8.85
C VAL A 172 -10.36 -14.02 -7.69
N LEU A 173 -9.15 -13.48 -7.72
CA LEU A 173 -8.72 -12.43 -6.81
C LEU A 173 -8.67 -11.09 -7.56
N ILE A 174 -9.29 -10.05 -6.99
CA ILE A 174 -9.22 -8.68 -7.49
C ILE A 174 -8.43 -7.85 -6.49
N ALA A 175 -7.44 -7.09 -6.96
CA ALA A 175 -6.66 -6.19 -6.13
C ALA A 175 -6.54 -4.82 -6.79
N THR A 176 -6.29 -3.76 -6.01
CA THR A 176 -5.92 -2.46 -6.59
C THR A 176 -4.53 -2.55 -7.20
N ALA A 177 -4.38 -1.98 -8.40
CA ALA A 177 -3.12 -2.04 -9.11
C ALA A 177 -2.03 -1.25 -8.38
N GLN A 178 -2.37 -0.11 -7.77
CA GLN A 178 -1.44 0.64 -6.93
C GLN A 178 -0.81 -0.22 -5.83
N GLY A 179 -1.61 -0.96 -5.06
CA GLY A 179 -1.09 -1.80 -3.98
C GLY A 179 -0.21 -2.92 -4.51
N VAL A 180 -0.68 -3.64 -5.53
CA VAL A 180 0.04 -4.78 -6.07
C VAL A 180 1.33 -4.35 -6.75
N LEU A 181 1.25 -3.42 -7.70
CA LEU A 181 2.39 -3.00 -8.52
C LEU A 181 3.54 -2.44 -7.71
N GLU A 182 3.30 -1.67 -6.66
CA GLU A 182 4.40 -1.16 -5.81
C GLU A 182 5.33 -2.28 -5.31
N LYS A 183 4.82 -3.51 -5.17
CA LYS A 183 5.60 -4.67 -4.76
C LYS A 183 6.12 -5.54 -5.90
N VAL A 184 5.53 -5.45 -7.10
CA VAL A 184 5.89 -6.31 -8.26
C VAL A 184 6.60 -5.55 -9.38
N VAL A 185 6.65 -4.22 -9.32
CA VAL A 185 7.31 -3.34 -10.31
C VAL A 185 8.76 -3.73 -10.56
N GLN A 186 9.47 -4.24 -9.54
CA GLN A 186 10.85 -4.73 -9.68
C GLN A 186 10.97 -5.97 -10.59
N HIS A 187 9.86 -6.67 -10.85
CA HIS A 187 9.80 -7.91 -11.62
C HIS A 187 8.96 -7.78 -12.90
N LEU A 188 8.46 -6.59 -13.23
CA LEU A 188 7.63 -6.32 -14.40
C LEU A 188 8.38 -5.45 -15.42
N ASP A 189 8.11 -5.66 -16.71
CA ASP A 189 8.62 -4.79 -17.77
C ASP A 189 8.04 -3.37 -17.60
N PRO A 190 8.86 -2.31 -17.65
CA PRO A 190 8.42 -0.91 -17.60
C PRO A 190 7.29 -0.55 -18.59
N LYS A 191 7.21 -1.21 -19.75
CA LYS A 191 6.12 -1.02 -20.72
C LYS A 191 4.80 -1.60 -20.22
N THR A 192 4.85 -2.66 -19.43
CA THR A 192 3.70 -3.23 -18.73
C THR A 192 3.24 -2.35 -17.58
N LEU A 193 3.96 -1.27 -17.24
CA LEU A 193 3.69 -0.35 -16.13
C LEU A 193 3.08 1.02 -16.56
N GLN A 194 2.94 1.31 -17.86
CA GLN A 194 2.35 2.56 -18.33
C GLN A 194 0.83 2.62 -18.14
N GLY A 195 0.34 3.65 -17.41
CA GLY A 195 -1.09 3.97 -17.28
C GLY A 195 -1.82 3.28 -16.12
N ILE A 196 -1.13 2.92 -15.04
CA ILE A 196 -1.65 1.97 -14.03
C ILE A 196 -1.84 2.56 -12.63
N GLU A 197 -1.76 3.89 -12.52
CA GLU A 197 -1.92 4.54 -11.22
C GLU A 197 -3.33 4.31 -10.65
N ASP A 198 -4.36 4.13 -11.51
CA ASP A 198 -5.76 3.96 -11.13
C ASP A 198 -6.45 2.75 -11.81
N GLY A 199 -6.07 1.52 -11.43
CA GLY A 199 -6.69 0.31 -11.99
C GLY A 199 -6.84 -0.85 -11.01
N TYR A 200 -7.38 -1.96 -11.53
CA TYR A 200 -7.55 -3.22 -10.81
C TYR A 200 -6.76 -4.33 -11.52
N VAL A 201 -6.11 -5.15 -10.72
CA VAL A 201 -5.49 -6.39 -11.16
C VAL A 201 -6.45 -7.54 -10.87
N ILE A 202 -6.71 -8.34 -11.89
CA ILE A 202 -7.42 -9.60 -11.81
C ILE A 202 -6.38 -10.71 -11.80
N CYS A 203 -6.41 -11.54 -10.76
CA CYS A 203 -5.58 -12.72 -10.61
C CYS A 203 -6.45 -13.98 -10.54
N LEU A 204 -5.87 -15.10 -10.96
CA LEU A 204 -6.51 -16.42 -10.94
C LEU A 204 -5.81 -17.31 -9.94
N PHE A 205 -6.57 -18.01 -9.10
CA PHE A 205 -6.02 -19.02 -8.21
C PHE A 205 -5.51 -20.22 -9.03
N GLU A 206 -4.30 -20.68 -8.72
CA GLU A 206 -3.65 -21.79 -9.38
C GLU A 206 -3.36 -22.89 -8.33
N PRO A 207 -4.26 -23.87 -8.15
CA PRO A 207 -4.18 -24.84 -7.05
C PRO A 207 -2.98 -25.79 -7.18
N ASP A 208 -2.56 -26.10 -8.40
CA ASP A 208 -1.48 -27.04 -8.69
C ASP A 208 -0.13 -26.34 -8.95
N ALA A 209 -0.08 -25.02 -8.76
CA ALA A 209 1.14 -24.25 -8.93
C ALA A 209 2.18 -24.56 -7.85
N ARG A 210 3.45 -24.47 -8.22
CA ARG A 210 4.59 -24.59 -7.30
C ARG A 210 5.50 -23.39 -7.46
N LEU A 211 6.25 -23.03 -6.41
CA LEU A 211 7.30 -22.02 -6.54
C LEU A 211 8.33 -22.48 -7.58
N ALA A 212 8.59 -21.63 -8.57
CA ALA A 212 9.63 -21.90 -9.55
C ALA A 212 11.00 -21.66 -8.90
N VAL A 213 11.92 -22.58 -9.12
CA VAL A 213 13.34 -22.33 -8.83
C VAL A 213 13.83 -21.33 -9.89
N LEU A 214 14.43 -20.24 -9.40
CA LEU A 214 15.19 -19.31 -10.24
C LEU A 214 16.58 -19.92 -10.37
N ASP A 215 16.87 -20.47 -11.54
CA ASP A 215 18.23 -20.92 -11.92
C ASP A 215 19.13 -19.72 -12.23
#